data_AF-A0A9D7WVB6-F1
#
_entry.id   AF-A0A9D7WVB6-F1
#
_cell.length_a   1.000
_cell.length_b   1.000
_cell.length_c   1.000
_cell.angle_alpha   90.00
_cell.angle_beta   90.00
_cell.angle_gamma   90.00
#
_symmetry.space_group_name_H-M   'P 1'
#
loop_
_entity.id
_entity.type
_entity.pdbx_description
1 polymer ?
#
loop_
_entity_poly.entity_id
_entity_poly.type
_entity_poly.pdbx_seq_one_letter_code
_entity_poly.pdbx_strand_id
1 'polypeptide(L)'
;MEFQPVYFAFGLTLFAGLSTGIGSAVAFFSKRTNTKFLAGALGFSAGVMIYVSLVEIFPKAKDALSAALGETEGYWVTTLA
;
A
#
# COMPACT_ATOMS: atom_id res chain seq x y z
N MET A 1 -14.66 24.68 0.74
CA MET A 1 -14.99 23.77 -0.36
C MET A 1 -15.07 22.37 0.24
N GLU A 2 -16.27 21.92 0.63
CA GLU A 2 -16.49 20.50 0.95
C GLU A 2 -16.45 19.72 -0.35
N PHE A 3 -15.26 19.36 -0.82
CA PHE A 3 -15.17 18.33 -1.84
C PHE A 3 -15.82 17.09 -1.25
N GLN A 4 -16.95 16.65 -1.84
CA GLN A 4 -17.61 15.45 -1.35
C GLN A 4 -16.59 14.30 -1.34
N PRO A 5 -16.52 13.49 -0.27
CA PRO A 5 -15.48 12.46 -0.10
C PRO A 5 -15.30 11.57 -1.33
N VAL A 6 -16.39 11.37 -2.07
CA VAL A 6 -16.44 10.62 -3.33
C VAL A 6 -15.54 11.20 -4.41
N TYR A 7 -15.56 12.51 -4.66
CA TYR A 7 -14.73 13.12 -5.72
C TYR A 7 -13.25 13.08 -5.37
N PHE A 8 -12.92 13.27 -4.09
CA PHE A 8 -11.54 13.19 -3.63
C PHE A 8 -10.99 11.76 -3.70
N ALA A 9 -11.76 10.77 -3.20
CA ALA A 9 -11.41 9.36 -3.30
C ALA A 9 -11.28 8.92 -4.77
N PHE A 10 -12.21 9.32 -5.64
CA PHE A 10 -12.16 9.03 -7.07
C PHE A 10 -10.90 9.60 -7.73
N GLY A 11 -10.54 10.85 -7.42
CA GLY A 11 -9.29 11.46 -7.90
C GLY A 11 -8.06 10.66 -7.47
N LEU A 12 -7.96 10.29 -6.19
CA LEU A 12 -6.84 9.47 -5.68
C LEU A 12 -6.76 8.11 -6.37
N THR A 13 -7.88 7.40 -6.53
CA THR A 13 -7.89 6.08 -7.19
C THR A 13 -7.53 6.19 -8.68
N LEU A 14 -7.99 7.25 -9.36
CA LEU A 14 -7.64 7.51 -10.76
C LEU A 14 -6.13 7.75 -10.89
N PHE A 15 -5.54 8.58 -10.02
CA PHE A 15 -4.10 8.83 -10.01
C PHE A 15 -3.29 7.55 -9.73
N ALA A 16 -3.74 6.72 -8.79
CA ALA A 16 -3.10 5.43 -8.54
C ALA A 16 -3.13 4.52 -9.78
N GLY A 17 -4.29 4.40 -10.45
CA GLY A 17 -4.44 3.61 -11.67
C GLY A 17 -3.58 4.12 -12.85
N LEU A 18 -3.54 5.45 -13.04
CA LEU A 18 -2.67 6.06 -14.04
C LEU A 18 -1.19 5.79 -13.74
N SER A 19 -0.79 5.80 -12.47
CA SER A 19 0.59 5.50 -12.06
C SER A 19 0.97 4.06 -12.39
N THR A 20 0.07 3.09 -12.20
CA THR A 20 0.26 1.69 -12.63
C THR A 20 0.36 1.59 -14.16
N GLY A 21 -0.47 2.33 -14.89
CA GLY A 21 -0.43 2.38 -16.36
C GLY A 21 0.90 2.94 -16.89
N ILE A 22 1.45 3.97 -16.25
CA ILE A 22 2.78 4.51 -16.60
C ILE A 22 3.86 3.47 -16.30
N GLY A 23 3.81 2.82 -15.13
CA GLY A 23 4.76 1.77 -14.77
C GLY A 23 4.77 0.59 -15.74
N SER A 24 3.58 0.16 -16.21
CA SER A 24 3.47 -0.92 -17.19
C SER A 24 3.98 -0.49 -18.57
N ALA A 25 3.67 0.73 -19.03
CA ALA A 25 4.21 1.26 -20.27
C ALA A 25 5.75 1.27 -20.26
N VAL A 26 6.37 1.75 -19.17
CA VAL A 26 7.83 1.73 -19.01
C VAL A 26 8.39 0.30 -19.05
N ALA A 27 7.68 -0.67 -18.47
CA ALA A 27 8.06 -2.08 -18.53
C ALA A 27 7.99 -2.65 -19.97
N PHE A 28 6.96 -2.29 -20.76
CA PHE A 28 6.80 -2.72 -22.15
C PHE A 28 7.86 -2.12 -23.11
N PHE A 29 8.28 -0.88 -22.89
CA PHE A 29 9.32 -0.23 -23.71
C PHE A 29 10.76 -0.61 -23.31
N SER A 30 10.95 -1.31 -22.18
CA SER A 30 12.26 -1.79 -21.74
C SER A 30 12.74 -2.95 -22.63
N LYS A 31 13.63 -2.65 -23.60
CA LYS A 31 14.21 -3.65 -24.52
C LYS A 31 14.95 -4.74 -23.74
N ARG A 32 14.49 -6.00 -23.87
CA ARG A 32 15.00 -7.22 -23.21
C ARG A 32 15.07 -7.07 -21.68
N THR A 33 14.12 -7.69 -20.98
CA THR A 33 14.02 -7.81 -19.51
C THR A 33 15.35 -7.49 -18.80
N ASN A 34 15.58 -6.22 -18.48
CA ASN A 34 16.77 -5.83 -17.74
C ASN A 34 16.49 -6.25 -16.30
N THR A 35 16.86 -7.49 -15.97
CA THR A 35 16.56 -8.13 -14.68
C THR A 35 17.07 -7.32 -13.51
N LYS A 36 18.13 -6.51 -13.68
CA LYS A 36 18.62 -5.57 -12.66
C LYS A 36 17.65 -4.42 -12.42
N PHE A 37 17.11 -3.81 -13.48
CA PHE A 37 16.10 -2.75 -13.35
C PHE A 37 14.80 -3.31 -12.75
N LEU A 38 14.36 -4.48 -13.23
CA LEU A 38 13.15 -5.13 -12.71
C LEU A 38 13.29 -5.51 -11.23
N ALA A 39 14.43 -6.08 -10.83
CA ALA A 39 14.71 -6.39 -9.43
C ALA A 39 14.71 -5.13 -8.56
N GLY A 40 15.28 -4.02 -9.05
CA GLY A 40 15.21 -2.73 -8.34
C GLY A 40 13.78 -2.21 -8.20
N ALA A 41 12.98 -2.25 -9.26
CA ALA A 41 11.59 -1.81 -9.23
C ALA A 41 10.71 -2.67 -8.31
N LEU A 42 10.88 -3.99 -8.34
CA LEU A 42 10.19 -4.93 -7.44
C LEU A 42 10.62 -4.73 -5.99
N GLY A 43 11.91 -4.56 -5.73
CA GLY A 43 12.43 -4.27 -4.39
C GLY A 43 11.89 -2.95 -3.83
N PHE A 44 11.81 -1.91 -4.66
CA PHE A 44 11.19 -0.64 -4.27
C PHE A 44 9.70 -0.81 -3.91
N SER A 45 8.93 -1.52 -4.74
CA SER A 45 7.52 -1.80 -4.47
C SER A 45 7.32 -2.61 -3.19
N ALA A 46 8.14 -3.64 -2.97
CA ALA A 46 8.12 -4.43 -1.75
C ALA A 46 8.44 -3.58 -0.52
N GLY A 47 9.44 -2.69 -0.60
CA GLY A 47 9.80 -1.78 0.49
C GLY A 47 8.67 -0.83 0.89
N VAL A 48 8.02 -0.19 -0.10
CA VAL A 48 6.87 0.70 0.15
C VAL A 48 5.73 -0.07 0.83
N MET A 49 5.41 -1.28 0.35
CA MET A 49 4.34 -2.08 0.94
C MET A 49 4.66 -2.57 2.36
N ILE A 50 5.90 -2.94 2.65
CA ILE A 50 6.33 -3.31 4.01
C ILE A 50 6.15 -2.12 4.96
N TYR A 51 6.55 -0.92 4.54
CA TYR A 51 6.38 0.30 5.34
C TYR A 51 4.89 0.58 5.61
N VAL A 52 4.06 0.61 4.57
CA VAL A 52 2.63 0.86 4.71
C VAL A 52 1.98 -0.17 5.64
N SER A 53 2.28 -1.45 5.45
CA SER A 53 1.69 -2.52 6.28
C SER A 53 2.13 -2.44 7.74
N LEU A 54 3.42 -2.31 8.03
CA LEU A 54 3.94 -2.41 9.41
C LEU A 54 3.92 -1.09 10.18
N VAL A 55 4.08 0.04 9.50
CA VAL A 55 4.19 1.35 10.15
C VAL A 55 2.87 2.10 10.13
N GLU A 56 2.09 1.98 9.06
CA GLU A 56 0.83 2.72 8.95
C GLU A 56 -0.39 1.88 9.33
N ILE A 57 -0.50 0.65 8.83
CA ILE A 57 -1.71 -0.18 9.00
C ILE A 57 -1.67 -0.92 10.34
N PHE A 58 -0.55 -1.56 10.69
CA PHE A 58 -0.45 -2.38 11.91
C PHE A 58 -0.83 -1.62 13.19
N PRO A 59 -0.39 -0.36 13.45
CA PRO A 59 -0.80 0.36 14.65
C PRO A 59 -2.29 0.68 14.66
N LYS A 60 -2.88 1.04 13.50
CA LYS A 60 -4.32 1.30 13.38
C LYS A 60 -5.13 0.03 13.65
N ALA A 61 -4.66 -1.11 13.15
CA ALA A 61 -5.26 -2.41 13.43
C ALA A 61 -5.19 -2.75 14.92
N LYS A 62 -4.01 -2.57 15.54
CA LYS A 62 -3.82 -2.77 16.98
C LYS A 62 -4.78 -1.92 17.80
N ASP A 63 -4.87 -0.62 17.51
CA ASP A 63 -5.74 0.28 18.26
C ASP A 63 -7.22 -0.11 18.11
N ALA A 64 -7.66 -0.46 16.89
CA ALA A 64 -9.02 -0.91 16.64
C ALA A 64 -9.37 -2.24 17.33
N LEU A 65 -8.46 -3.22 17.30
CA LEU A 65 -8.68 -4.53 17.93
C LEU A 65 -8.53 -4.48 19.45
N SER A 66 -7.57 -3.74 19.99
CA SER A 66 -7.43 -3.54 21.44
C SER A 66 -8.63 -2.81 22.03
N ALA A 67 -9.28 -1.91 21.28
CA ALA A 67 -10.54 -1.29 21.69
C ALA A 67 -11.71 -2.28 21.75
N ALA A 68 -11.71 -3.34 20.93
CA ALA A 68 -12.79 -4.30 20.85
C ALA A 68 -12.61 -5.54 21.76
N LEU A 69 -11.38 -6.03 21.90
CA LEU A 69 -11.03 -7.29 22.59
C LEU A 69 -10.23 -7.08 23.89
N GLY A 70 -9.83 -5.84 24.19
CA GLY A 70 -8.94 -5.52 25.29
C GLY A 70 -7.45 -5.53 24.89
N GLU A 71 -6.60 -4.93 25.73
CA GLU A 71 -5.18 -4.66 25.43
C GLU A 71 -4.39 -5.93 25.04
N THR A 72 -4.53 -7.01 25.81
CA THR A 72 -3.73 -8.23 25.62
C THR A 72 -4.24 -9.07 24.46
N GLU A 73 -5.54 -9.39 24.42
CA GLU A 73 -6.10 -10.22 23.35
C GLU A 73 -6.09 -9.47 22.00
N GLY A 74 -6.37 -8.16 22.00
CA GLY A 74 -6.30 -7.33 20.79
C GLY A 74 -4.90 -7.28 20.17
N TYR A 75 -3.84 -7.23 20.98
CA TYR A 75 -2.46 -7.28 20.48
C TYR A 75 -2.11 -8.66 19.88
N TRP A 76 -2.51 -9.75 20.54
CA TRP A 76 -2.30 -11.11 20.02
C TRP A 76 -3.02 -11.33 18.70
N VAL A 77 -4.28 -10.91 18.59
CA VAL A 77 -5.03 -11.05 17.34
C VAL A 77 -4.43 -10.17 16.24
N THR A 78 -3.95 -8.96 16.55
CA THR A 78 -3.31 -8.08 15.54
C THR A 78 -1.98 -8.64 15.02
N THR A 79 -1.21 -9.35 15.85
CA THR A 79 0.07 -9.96 15.42
C THR A 79 -0.12 -11.27 14.64
N LEU A 80 -1.21 -12.00 14.89
CA LEU A 80 -1.52 -13.28 14.24
C LEU A 80 -2.34 -13.16 12.95
N ALA A 81 -3.08 -12.06 12.77
CA ALA A 81 -3.89 -11.77 11.58
C ALA A 81 -3.05 -11.29 10.40
#